data_AF-A0A170YWC5-F1
#
_entry.id   AF-A0A170YWC5-F1
#
_cell.length_a   1.000
_cell.length_b   1.000
_cell.length_c   1.000
_cell.angle_alpha   90.00
_cell.angle_beta   90.00
_cell.angle_gamma   90.00
#
_symmetry.space_group_name_H-M   'P 1'
#
loop_
_entity.id
_entity.type
_entity.pdbx_description
1 polymer ?
#
loop_
_entity_poly.entity_id
_entity_poly.type
_entity_poly.pdbx_seq_one_letter_code
_entity_poly.pdbx_strand_id
1 'polypeptide(L)'
;EEFNDCVVKTVNNAIPTLVKGDTKYRLPMLDPMQIKKISVSEDNKRSVSLNVTLEDAKFKGLKNAKVIKSEFDLNKKHIQITITLPQLVIDSKYTINGKFLILPITGNGPAHIVLDNLKVTYVCDYKLNKIKGVRLYKNY
;
A
#
# COMPACT_ATOMS: atom_id res chain seq x y z
N GLU A 1 15.13 -6.51 24.25
CA GLU A 1 14.62 -6.48 22.87
C GLU A 1 15.26 -5.28 22.18
N GLU A 2 15.84 -5.47 20.99
CA GLU A 2 16.25 -4.35 20.14
C GLU A 2 15.01 -3.62 19.64
N PHE A 3 15.09 -2.29 19.49
CA PHE A 3 13.95 -1.44 19.13
C PHE A 3 13.19 -1.93 17.89
N ASN A 4 13.91 -2.39 16.87
CA ASN A 4 13.32 -2.94 15.65
C ASN A 4 12.48 -4.21 15.90
N ASP A 5 12.98 -5.17 16.67
CA ASP A 5 12.22 -6.39 16.99
C ASP A 5 10.94 -6.09 17.77
N CYS A 6 11.02 -5.12 18.69
CA CYS A 6 9.85 -4.61 19.40
C CYS A 6 8.80 -4.03 18.43
N VAL A 7 9.22 -3.27 17.41
CA VAL A 7 8.32 -2.74 16.38
C VAL A 7 7.67 -3.86 15.59
N VAL A 8 8.44 -4.85 15.11
CA VAL A 8 7.90 -6.00 14.36
C VAL A 8 6.81 -6.70 15.17
N LYS A 9 7.10 -7.05 16.43
CA LYS A 9 6.17 -7.72 17.34
C LYS A 9 4.93 -6.88 17.62
N THR A 10 5.12 -5.59 17.92
CA THR A 10 4.03 -4.67 18.25
C THR A 10 3.08 -4.46 17.07
N VAL A 11 3.62 -4.25 15.86
CA VAL A 11 2.79 -4.05 14.67
C VAL A 11 2.01 -5.31 14.35
N ASN A 12 2.64 -6.49 14.38
CA ASN A 12 1.94 -7.75 14.15
C ASN A 12 0.79 -8.00 15.15
N ASN A 13 0.98 -7.62 16.42
CA ASN A 13 -0.09 -7.69 17.42
C ASN A 13 -1.21 -6.66 17.17
N ALA A 14 -0.90 -5.53 16.53
CA ALA A 14 -1.87 -4.47 16.24
C ALA A 14 -2.69 -4.73 14.97
N ILE A 15 -2.16 -5.47 13.99
CA ILE A 15 -2.83 -5.73 12.69
C ILE A 15 -4.30 -6.17 12.84
N PRO A 16 -4.67 -7.14 13.70
CA PRO A 16 -6.07 -7.57 13.84
C PRO A 16 -7.04 -6.47 14.26
N THR A 17 -6.56 -5.44 14.94
CA THR A 17 -7.35 -4.27 15.33
C THR A 17 -7.32 -3.22 14.24
N LEU A 18 -6.14 -2.93 13.67
CA LEU A 18 -5.98 -1.92 12.61
C LEU A 18 -6.81 -2.23 11.37
N VAL A 19 -6.94 -3.51 11.00
CA VAL A 19 -7.66 -3.90 9.77
C VAL A 19 -9.16 -3.61 9.83
N LYS A 20 -9.72 -3.49 11.03
CA LYS A 20 -11.13 -3.13 11.25
C LYS A 20 -11.39 -1.64 11.02
N GLY A 21 -10.35 -0.82 10.97
CA GLY A 21 -10.45 0.63 10.94
C GLY A 21 -10.79 1.22 12.31
N ASP A 22 -10.67 2.54 12.41
CA ASP A 22 -11.07 3.34 13.57
C ASP A 22 -11.42 4.75 13.11
N THR A 23 -12.71 5.08 13.14
CA THR A 23 -13.22 6.39 12.69
C THR A 23 -12.73 7.55 13.55
N LYS A 24 -12.43 7.32 14.84
CA LYS A 24 -11.87 8.33 15.74
C LYS A 24 -10.52 8.83 15.24
N TYR A 25 -9.72 7.96 14.64
CA TYR A 25 -8.42 8.27 14.08
C TYR A 25 -8.44 8.41 12.55
N ARG A 26 -9.63 8.43 11.93
CA ARG A 26 -9.81 8.46 10.47
C ARG A 26 -9.10 7.30 9.75
N LEU A 27 -8.96 6.16 10.44
CA LEU A 27 -8.43 4.94 9.87
C LEU A 27 -9.59 4.21 9.17
N PRO A 28 -9.61 4.11 7.83
CA PRO A 28 -10.63 3.34 7.15
C PRO A 28 -10.48 1.84 7.46
N MET A 29 -11.54 1.07 7.21
CA MET A 29 -11.42 -0.38 7.22
C MET A 29 -10.39 -0.81 6.17
N LEU A 30 -9.44 -1.66 6.55
CA LEU A 30 -8.35 -2.10 5.67
C LEU A 30 -8.58 -3.51 5.11
N ASP A 31 -9.56 -4.26 5.60
CA ASP A 31 -9.92 -5.55 5.00
C ASP A 31 -11.44 -5.82 5.09
N PRO A 32 -12.21 -5.65 3.99
CA PRO A 32 -11.76 -5.12 2.70
C PRO A 32 -11.47 -3.60 2.71
N MET A 33 -10.32 -3.19 2.17
CA MET A 33 -10.02 -1.78 1.90
C MET A 33 -10.65 -1.35 0.57
N GLN A 34 -11.29 -0.19 0.56
CA GLN A 34 -11.88 0.40 -0.66
C GLN A 34 -11.08 1.62 -1.10
N ILE A 35 -10.66 1.61 -2.37
CA ILE A 35 -10.00 2.74 -3.03
C ILE A 35 -10.82 3.12 -4.26
N LYS A 36 -11.30 4.37 -4.30
CA LYS A 36 -12.20 4.84 -5.36
C LYS A 36 -11.55 4.81 -6.75
N LYS A 37 -10.27 5.18 -6.84
CA LYS A 37 -9.55 5.26 -8.10
C LYS A 37 -8.06 5.09 -7.89
N ILE A 38 -7.46 4.23 -8.71
CA ILE A 38 -6.02 4.08 -8.85
C ILE A 38 -5.73 4.29 -10.33
N SER A 39 -4.80 5.18 -10.66
CA SER A 39 -4.37 5.39 -12.04
C SER A 39 -2.86 5.26 -12.10
N VAL A 40 -2.41 4.37 -12.98
CA VAL A 40 -1.01 4.20 -13.37
C VAL A 40 -0.90 4.67 -14.80
N SER A 41 -0.04 5.66 -15.04
CA SER A 41 0.19 6.20 -16.37
C SER A 41 1.67 6.16 -16.70
N GLU A 42 2.00 5.69 -17.90
CA GLU A 42 3.35 5.69 -18.42
C GLU A 42 3.50 6.75 -19.52
N ASP A 43 4.70 7.33 -19.63
CA ASP A 43 5.03 8.25 -20.71
C ASP A 43 4.96 7.52 -22.07
N ASN A 44 4.20 8.07 -23.02
CA ASN A 44 3.95 7.50 -24.36
C ASN A 44 5.19 7.43 -25.28
N LYS A 45 6.39 7.76 -24.76
CA LYS A 45 7.67 7.82 -25.47
C LYS A 45 8.31 6.45 -25.68
N ARG A 46 7.79 5.40 -25.04
CA ARG A 46 8.32 4.04 -25.14
C ARG A 46 7.53 3.21 -26.16
N SER A 47 8.18 2.20 -26.70
CA SER A 47 7.58 1.18 -27.57
C SER A 47 6.45 0.41 -26.89
N VAL A 48 6.42 0.39 -25.56
CA VAL A 48 5.31 -0.08 -24.75
C VAL A 48 4.91 1.07 -23.85
N SER A 49 3.64 1.48 -23.92
CA SER A 49 3.05 2.37 -22.93
C SER A 49 1.70 1.83 -22.51
N LEU A 50 1.48 1.72 -21.21
CA LEU A 50 0.24 1.19 -20.65
C LEU A 50 -0.31 2.15 -19.59
N ASN A 51 -1.47 2.76 -19.88
CA ASN A 51 -2.22 3.49 -18.88
C ASN A 51 -3.33 2.60 -18.34
N VAL A 52 -3.31 2.35 -17.04
CA VAL A 52 -4.28 1.51 -16.34
C VAL A 52 -5.00 2.35 -15.30
N THR A 53 -6.31 2.32 -15.30
CA THR A 53 -7.14 2.85 -14.22
C THR A 53 -7.94 1.72 -13.61
N LEU A 54 -7.93 1.62 -12.28
CA LEU A 54 -8.80 0.76 -11.49
C LEU A 54 -9.77 1.65 -10.71
N GLU A 55 -11.06 1.46 -10.90
CA GLU A 55 -12.13 2.18 -10.20
C GLU A 55 -12.87 1.24 -9.25
N ASP A 56 -13.32 1.81 -8.13
CA ASP A 56 -14.01 1.09 -7.05
C ASP A 56 -13.26 -0.17 -6.59
N ALA A 57 -11.93 -0.05 -6.47
CA ALA A 57 -11.06 -1.17 -6.16
C ALA A 57 -11.23 -1.62 -4.71
N LYS A 58 -11.55 -2.90 -4.53
CA LYS A 58 -11.75 -3.57 -3.24
C LYS A 58 -10.63 -4.57 -2.99
N PHE A 59 -9.74 -4.21 -2.07
CA PHE A 59 -8.60 -5.02 -1.65
C PHE A 59 -8.99 -5.92 -0.49
N LYS A 60 -8.74 -7.22 -0.60
CA LYS A 60 -9.04 -8.24 0.41
C LYS A 60 -7.78 -9.04 0.75
N GLY A 61 -7.67 -9.44 2.01
CA GLY A 61 -6.58 -10.28 2.49
C GLY A 61 -5.53 -9.55 3.32
N LEU A 62 -5.55 -8.21 3.36
CA LEU A 62 -4.63 -7.37 4.14
C LEU A 62 -4.57 -7.73 5.63
N LYS A 63 -5.62 -8.34 6.19
CA LYS A 63 -5.61 -8.89 7.57
C LYS A 63 -4.57 -9.98 7.81
N ASN A 64 -4.10 -10.63 6.74
CA ASN A 64 -3.10 -11.69 6.79
C ASN A 64 -1.67 -11.16 6.60
N ALA A 65 -1.49 -9.85 6.53
CA ALA A 65 -0.18 -9.24 6.44
C ALA A 65 0.66 -9.58 7.68
N LYS A 66 1.96 -9.80 7.48
CA LYS A 66 2.94 -9.98 8.55
C LYS A 66 4.14 -9.08 8.29
N VAL A 67 4.46 -8.22 9.26
CA VAL A 67 5.75 -7.54 9.28
C VAL A 67 6.82 -8.55 9.62
N ILE A 68 7.85 -8.66 8.79
CA ILE A 68 8.97 -9.60 8.98
C ILE A 68 10.29 -8.88 9.28
N LYS A 69 10.36 -7.57 9.01
CA LYS A 69 11.54 -6.76 9.29
C LYS A 69 11.12 -5.30 9.47
N SER A 70 11.77 -4.62 10.40
CA SER A 70 11.71 -3.16 10.52
C SER A 70 13.11 -2.60 10.71
N GLU A 71 13.38 -1.46 10.10
CA GLU A 71 14.66 -0.75 10.18
C GLU A 71 14.35 0.73 10.38
N PHE A 72 14.55 1.22 11.61
CA PHE A 72 14.33 2.60 11.97
C PHE A 72 15.67 3.31 12.19
N ASP A 73 15.98 4.28 11.32
CA ASP A 73 17.08 5.21 11.53
C ASP A 73 16.50 6.54 12.02
N LEU A 74 16.49 6.73 13.35
CA LEU A 74 15.92 7.92 13.98
C LEU A 74 16.74 9.19 13.70
N ASN A 75 18.03 9.05 13.38
CA ASN A 75 18.92 10.17 13.05
C ASN A 75 18.62 10.70 11.64
N LYS A 76 18.49 9.78 10.67
CA LYS A 76 18.10 10.10 9.30
C LYS A 76 16.60 10.33 9.15
N LYS A 77 15.81 9.98 10.19
CA LYS A 77 14.34 10.01 10.20
C LYS A 77 13.76 9.17 9.06
N HIS A 78 14.34 7.99 8.92
CA HIS A 78 14.06 7.05 7.84
C HIS A 78 13.52 5.75 8.44
N ILE A 79 12.45 5.24 7.84
CA ILE A 79 11.80 4.02 8.25
C ILE A 79 11.70 3.11 7.05
N GLN A 80 12.14 1.86 7.21
CA GLN A 80 11.88 0.79 6.26
C GLN A 80 11.18 -0.38 6.96
N ILE A 81 10.09 -0.87 6.39
CA ILE A 81 9.32 -2.00 6.90
C ILE A 81 9.12 -3.00 5.79
N THR A 82 9.48 -4.26 6.03
CA THR A 82 9.20 -5.36 5.10
C THR A 82 7.99 -6.15 5.59
N ILE A 83 7.01 -6.27 4.71
CA ILE A 83 5.74 -6.93 4.95
C ILE A 83 5.62 -8.11 3.99
N THR A 84 5.11 -9.24 4.48
CA THR A 84 4.69 -10.37 3.65
C THR A 84 3.18 -10.51 3.72
N LEU A 85 2.59 -10.95 2.62
CA LEU A 85 1.16 -11.15 2.51
C LEU A 85 0.91 -12.41 1.67
N PRO A 86 0.29 -13.47 2.24
CA PRO A 86 0.09 -14.72 1.52
C PRO A 86 -0.70 -14.55 0.23
N GLN A 87 -1.75 -13.72 0.27
CA GLN A 87 -2.58 -13.42 -0.88
C GLN A 87 -3.24 -12.06 -0.72
N LEU A 88 -3.25 -11.28 -1.80
CA LEU A 88 -4.06 -10.08 -1.97
C LEU A 88 -5.01 -10.29 -3.15
N VAL A 89 -6.29 -10.06 -2.93
CA VAL A 89 -7.30 -10.09 -3.98
C VAL A 89 -7.83 -8.68 -4.20
N ILE A 90 -7.88 -8.24 -5.45
CA ILE A 90 -8.39 -6.93 -5.84
C ILE A 90 -9.52 -7.14 -6.85
N ASP A 91 -10.73 -6.77 -6.44
CA ASP A 91 -11.89 -6.68 -7.34
C ASP A 91 -12.06 -5.21 -7.73
N SER A 92 -12.14 -4.88 -9.03
CA SER A 92 -12.30 -3.50 -9.49
C SER A 92 -12.94 -3.43 -10.88
N LYS A 93 -13.29 -2.22 -11.34
CA LYS A 93 -13.49 -1.96 -12.77
C LYS A 93 -12.20 -1.42 -13.35
N TYR A 94 -11.69 -2.05 -14.41
CA TYR A 94 -10.48 -1.57 -15.08
C TYR A 94 -10.81 -0.78 -16.34
N THR A 95 -9.93 0.15 -16.68
CA THR A 95 -9.80 0.74 -18.01
C THR A 95 -8.32 0.74 -18.37
N ILE A 96 -8.00 0.17 -19.52
CA ILE A 96 -6.66 0.12 -20.10
C ILE A 96 -6.67 0.91 -21.40
N ASN A 97 -5.69 1.78 -21.55
CA ASN A 97 -5.37 2.45 -22.80
C ASN A 97 -3.85 2.50 -22.95
N GLY A 98 -3.35 1.79 -23.96
CA GLY A 98 -1.93 1.71 -24.22
C GLY A 98 -1.64 1.33 -25.65
N LYS A 99 -0.37 1.06 -25.91
CA LYS A 99 0.10 0.50 -27.17
C LYS A 99 1.23 -0.48 -26.93
N PHE A 100 1.27 -1.51 -27.76
CA PHE A 100 2.44 -2.36 -27.93
C PHE A 100 2.98 -2.14 -29.34
N LEU A 101 4.13 -1.48 -29.44
CA LEU A 101 4.70 -0.94 -30.68
C LEU A 101 3.70 -0.03 -31.41
N ILE A 102 3.12 -0.52 -32.50
CA ILE A 102 2.11 0.16 -33.32
C ILE A 102 0.68 -0.29 -32.99
N LEU A 103 0.51 -1.36 -32.21
CA LEU A 103 -0.79 -1.96 -31.92
C LEU A 103 -1.43 -1.26 -30.73
N PRO A 104 -2.57 -0.57 -30.90
CA PRO A 104 -3.32 -0.04 -29.76
C PRO A 104 -3.89 -1.18 -28.91
N ILE A 105 -3.76 -1.03 -27.59
CA ILE A 105 -4.37 -1.92 -26.60
C ILE A 105 -5.38 -1.08 -25.82
N THR A 106 -6.65 -1.38 -26.02
CA THR A 106 -7.74 -0.77 -25.27
C THR A 106 -8.62 -1.85 -24.67
N GLY A 107 -9.15 -1.58 -23.49
CA GLY A 107 -10.05 -2.51 -22.83
C GLY A 107 -10.64 -1.90 -21.58
N ASN A 108 -11.85 -2.31 -21.24
CA ASN A 108 -12.48 -1.94 -19.98
C ASN A 108 -13.43 -3.07 -19.57
N GLY A 109 -13.68 -3.18 -18.27
CA GLY A 109 -14.53 -4.23 -17.74
C GLY A 109 -14.26 -4.53 -16.27
N PRO A 110 -14.84 -5.61 -15.73
CA PRO A 110 -14.49 -6.09 -14.40
C PRO A 110 -13.07 -6.68 -14.40
N ALA A 111 -12.33 -6.45 -13.33
CA ALA A 111 -11.05 -7.07 -13.04
C ALA A 111 -11.12 -7.83 -11.72
N HIS A 112 -10.55 -9.03 -11.73
CA HIS A 112 -10.28 -9.84 -10.55
C HIS A 112 -8.77 -10.17 -10.56
N ILE A 113 -8.02 -9.50 -9.68
CA ILE A 113 -6.57 -9.61 -9.62
C ILE A 113 -6.21 -10.38 -8.35
N VAL A 114 -5.43 -11.45 -8.51
CA VAL A 114 -4.91 -12.25 -7.40
C VAL A 114 -3.39 -12.15 -7.39
N LEU A 115 -2.83 -11.77 -6.26
CA LEU A 115 -1.39 -11.62 -6.05
C LEU A 115 -0.99 -12.51 -4.88
N ASP A 116 -0.25 -13.57 -5.16
CA ASP A 116 0.20 -14.55 -4.17
C ASP A 116 1.63 -14.26 -3.69
N ASN A 117 1.92 -14.62 -2.44
CA ASN A 117 3.24 -14.56 -1.83
C ASN A 117 3.92 -13.19 -1.96
N LEU A 118 3.15 -12.12 -1.78
CA LEU A 118 3.61 -10.75 -1.89
C LEU A 118 4.64 -10.44 -0.79
N LYS A 119 5.73 -9.79 -1.20
CA LYS A 119 6.70 -9.16 -0.31
C LYS A 119 6.77 -7.68 -0.67
N VAL A 120 6.39 -6.83 0.27
CA VAL A 120 6.33 -5.37 0.10
C VAL A 120 7.34 -4.72 1.03
N THR A 121 8.17 -3.84 0.50
CA THR A 121 9.03 -2.97 1.30
C THR A 121 8.44 -1.58 1.28
N TYR A 122 7.96 -1.12 2.43
CA TYR A 122 7.51 0.25 2.63
C TYR A 122 8.66 1.09 3.17
N VAL A 123 8.92 2.22 2.51
CA VAL A 123 9.96 3.18 2.89
C VAL A 123 9.30 4.53 3.16
N CYS A 124 9.64 5.15 4.28
CA CYS A 124 9.07 6.42 4.69
C CYS A 124 10.11 7.28 5.39
N ASP A 125 10.32 8.49 4.86
CA ASP A 125 11.01 9.56 5.56
C ASP A 125 10.01 10.42 6.34
N TYR A 126 10.35 10.80 7.57
CA TYR A 126 9.47 11.60 8.42
C TYR A 126 10.14 12.85 8.97
N LYS A 127 9.31 13.85 9.34
CA LYS A 127 9.76 14.98 10.16
C LYS A 127 9.02 15.01 11.49
N LEU A 128 9.75 15.36 12.54
CA LEU A 128 9.21 15.57 13.87
C LEU A 128 8.78 17.04 13.99
N ASN A 129 7.47 17.27 14.13
CA ASN A 129 6.93 18.59 14.45
C ASN A 129 6.52 18.62 15.91
N LYS A 130 6.90 19.67 16.65
CA LYS A 130 6.37 19.93 18.00
C LYS A 130 5.05 20.68 17.87
N ILE A 131 3.97 20.08 18.34
CA ILE A 131 2.66 20.74 18.46
C ILE A 131 2.24 20.67 19.93
N LYS A 132 2.08 21.83 20.58
CA LYS A 132 1.66 21.95 21.99
C LYS A 132 2.44 21.06 22.98
N GLY A 133 3.76 20.93 22.79
CA GLY A 133 4.63 20.11 23.65
C GLY A 133 4.73 18.63 23.27
N VAL A 134 3.89 18.12 22.36
CA VAL A 134 3.92 16.74 21.86
C VAL A 134 4.64 16.68 20.51
N ARG A 135 5.55 15.71 20.32
CA ARG A 135 6.22 15.47 19.02
C ARG A 135 5.34 14.56 18.17
N LEU A 136 4.89 15.05 17.01
CA LEU A 136 4.10 14.27 16.05
C LEU A 136 4.91 13.98 14.79
N TYR A 137 4.70 12.77 14.26
CA TYR A 137 5.22 12.33 12.97
C TYR A 137 4.32 12.88 11.85
N LYS A 138 4.93 13.42 10.79
CA LYS A 138 4.24 13.84 9.57
C LYS A 138 4.95 13.23 8.36
N ASN A 139 4.22 12.50 7.53
CA ASN A 139 4.71 11.97 6.26
C ASN A 139 4.61 13.03 5.16
N TYR A 140 5.45 12.88 4.13
CA TYR A 140 5.34 13.59 2.86
C TYR A 140 4.40 12.86 1.91
#